data_AF-A0A349YHH4-F1
#
_entry.id   AF-A0A349YHH4-F1
#
_cell.length_a   1.000
_cell.length_b   1.000
_cell.length_c   1.000
_cell.angle_alpha   90.00
_cell.angle_beta   90.00
_cell.angle_gamma   90.00
#
_symmetry.space_group_name_H-M   'P 1'
#
loop_
_entity.id
_entity.type
_entity.pdbx_description
1 polymer ?
#
loop_
_entity_poly.entity_id
_entity_poly.type
_entity_poly.pdbx_seq_one_letter_code
_entity_poly.pdbx_strand_id
1 'polypeptide(L)' 'MEENQIEKEKYEAELRCLRSSLLANTSEIGDWKIVKCMEAKLLGENMPYDLESLNKERQEVRDRINELELLIKNE' A
#
# COMPACT_ATOMS: atom_id res chain seq x y z
N MET A 1 21.29 16.69 14.70
CA MET A 1 21.89 15.39 14.33
C MET A 1 21.07 14.25 14.91
N GLU A 2 20.75 14.25 16.21
CA GLU A 2 19.94 13.18 16.83
C GLU A 2 18.43 13.25 16.47
N GLU A 3 17.85 14.45 16.38
CA GLU A 3 16.43 14.61 15.95
C GLU A 3 16.18 14.13 14.52
N ASN A 4 17.09 14.44 13.58
CA ASN A 4 16.99 14.02 12.18
C ASN A 4 17.06 12.48 12.04
N GLN A 5 17.87 11.84 12.87
CA GLN A 5 17.99 10.38 12.90
C GLN A 5 16.70 9.72 13.42
N ILE A 6 16.10 10.27 14.48
CA ILE A 6 14.83 9.78 15.03
C ILE A 6 13.69 9.96 14.01
N GLU A 7 13.67 11.07 13.27
CA GLU A 7 12.66 11.33 12.25
C GLU A 7 12.77 10.37 11.06
N LYS A 8 13.98 10.13 10.57
CA LYS A 8 14.24 9.12 9.55
C LYS A 8 13.79 7.72 9.96
N GLU A 9 14.09 7.30 11.19
CA GLU A 9 13.66 6.01 11.71
C GLU A 9 12.12 5.87 11.76
N LYS A 10 11.40 6.97 12.05
CA LYS A 10 9.94 7.01 11.98
C LYS A 10 9.43 6.82 10.55
N TYR A 11 10.01 7.53 9.58
CA TYR A 11 9.63 7.38 8.17
C TYR A 11 9.89 5.97 7.66
N GLU A 12 11.02 5.35 8.04
CA GLU A 12 11.31 3.96 7.69
C GLU A 12 10.34 2.97 8.35
N ALA A 13 9.94 3.22 9.60
CA ALA A 13 8.93 2.41 10.29
C ALA A 13 7.56 2.50 9.61
N GLU A 14 7.13 3.71 9.27
CA GLU A 14 5.88 3.95 8.53
C GLU A 14 5.92 3.25 7.16
N LEU A 15 7.01 3.40 6.42
CA LEU A 15 7.22 2.76 5.12
C LEU A 15 7.10 1.23 5.19
N ARG A 16 7.63 0.59 6.25
CA ARG A 16 7.46 -0.85 6.48
C ARG A 16 5.99 -1.22 6.70
N CYS A 17 5.26 -0.45 7.50
CA CYS A 17 3.84 -0.68 7.77
C CYS A 17 2.99 -0.53 6.50
N LEU A 18 3.22 0.51 5.70
CA LEU A 18 2.50 0.76 4.44
C LEU A 18 2.77 -0.32 3.40
N ARG A 19 4.03 -0.77 3.26
CA ARG A 19 4.34 -1.90 2.38
C ARG A 19 3.65 -3.19 2.86
N SER A 20 3.60 -3.41 4.16
CA SER A 20 2.88 -4.55 4.75
C SER A 20 1.38 -4.48 4.46
N SER A 21 0.75 -3.30 4.53
CA SER A 21 -0.68 -3.16 4.19
C SER A 21 -0.97 -3.47 2.72
N LEU A 22 -0.03 -3.27 1.79
CA LEU A 22 -0.23 -3.66 0.40
C LEU A 22 -0.06 -5.17 0.15
N LEU A 23 0.82 -5.84 0.92
CA LEU A 23 1.31 -7.20 0.65
C LEU A 23 0.66 -8.28 1.53
N ALA A 24 0.24 -7.93 2.75
CA ALA A 24 -0.27 -8.91 3.71
C ALA A 24 -1.57 -9.54 3.21
N ASN A 25 -1.67 -10.86 3.33
CA ASN A 25 -2.89 -11.62 3.02
C ASN A 25 -4.05 -11.29 3.96
N THR A 26 -3.76 -10.76 5.15
CA THR A 26 -4.75 -10.26 6.11
C THR A 26 -5.15 -8.80 5.87
N SER A 27 -4.54 -8.12 4.90
CA SER A 27 -4.84 -6.72 4.64
C SER A 27 -6.17 -6.54 3.93
N GLU A 28 -6.89 -5.49 4.34
CA GLU A 28 -8.11 -5.06 3.67
C GLU A 28 -7.90 -4.60 2.24
N ILE A 29 -6.68 -4.16 1.92
CA ILE A 29 -6.33 -3.70 0.58
C ILE A 29 -5.31 -4.58 -0.12
N GLY A 30 -5.06 -5.80 0.38
CA GLY A 30 -3.96 -6.65 -0.11
C GLY A 30 -4.03 -7.05 -1.59
N ASP A 31 -2.88 -7.37 -2.19
CA ASP A 31 -2.77 -7.78 -3.61
C ASP A 31 -3.69 -8.94 -4.00
N TRP A 32 -3.92 -9.87 -3.08
CA TRP A 32 -4.78 -11.03 -3.33
C TRP A 32 -6.24 -10.63 -3.66
N LYS A 33 -6.75 -9.52 -3.11
CA LYS A 33 -8.11 -9.02 -3.43
C LYS A 33 -8.20 -8.50 -4.86
N ILE A 34 -7.14 -7.85 -5.34
CA ILE A 34 -7.02 -7.44 -6.75
C ILE A 34 -7.02 -8.66 -7.66
N VAL A 35 -6.22 -9.69 -7.32
CA VAL A 35 -6.18 -10.95 -8.07
C VAL A 35 -7.56 -11.60 -8.11
N LYS A 36 -8.30 -11.65 -6.99
CA LYS A 36 -9.66 -12.19 -6.95
C LYS A 36 -10.64 -11.45 -7.85
N CYS A 37 -10.57 -10.13 -7.90
CA CYS A 37 -11.38 -9.36 -8.85
C CYS A 37 -10.97 -9.63 -10.30
N MET A 38 -9.67 -9.78 -10.59
CA MET A 38 -9.20 -10.13 -11.93
C MET A 38 -9.66 -11.52 -12.36
N GLU A 39 -9.58 -12.52 -11.49
CA GLU A 39 -10.08 -13.88 -11.72
C GLU A 39 -11.58 -13.86 -12.04
N ALA A 40 -12.40 -13.23 -11.20
CA ALA A 40 -13.84 -13.12 -11.41
C ALA A 40 -14.16 -12.45 -12.76
N LYS A 41 -13.46 -11.36 -13.10
CA LYS A 41 -13.63 -10.67 -14.38
C LYS A 41 -13.32 -11.57 -15.59
N LEU A 42 -12.25 -12.35 -15.52
CA LEU A 42 -11.85 -13.25 -16.61
C LEU A 42 -12.82 -14.41 -16.78
N LEU A 43 -13.47 -14.86 -15.70
CA LEU A 43 -14.46 -15.92 -15.71
C LEU A 43 -15.88 -15.42 -16.01
N GLY A 44 -16.10 -14.10 -16.11
CA GLY A 44 -17.43 -13.51 -16.27
C GLY A 44 -18.29 -13.61 -15.00
N GLU A 45 -17.67 -13.77 -13.84
CA GLU A 45 -18.31 -13.83 -12.54
C GLU A 45 -18.51 -12.43 -11.93
N ASN A 46 -19.33 -12.36 -10.89
CA ASN A 46 -19.50 -11.13 -10.12
C ASN A 46 -18.21 -10.79 -9.35
N MET A 47 -17.85 -9.51 -9.36
CA MET A 47 -16.68 -9.03 -8.61
C MET A 47 -16.89 -9.26 -7.09
N PRO A 48 -15.96 -9.93 -6.39
CA PRO A 48 -16.08 -10.21 -4.96
C PRO A 48 -15.83 -8.98 -4.09
N TYR A 49 -15.16 -7.95 -4.63
CA TYR A 49 -14.84 -6.70 -3.95
C TYR A 49 -15.08 -5.51 -4.89
N ASP A 50 -15.29 -4.33 -4.31
CA ASP A 50 -15.31 -3.08 -5.06
C ASP A 50 -13.91 -2.73 -5.54
N LEU A 51 -13.67 -2.95 -6.83
CA LEU A 51 -12.37 -2.69 -7.45
C LEU A 51 -12.02 -1.20 -7.49
N GLU A 52 -13.01 -0.31 -7.57
CA GLU A 52 -12.77 1.14 -7.62
C GLU A 52 -12.31 1.65 -6.26
N SER A 53 -13.03 1.30 -5.18
CA SER A 53 -12.63 1.63 -3.80
C SER A 53 -11.26 1.04 -3.48
N LEU A 54 -11.07 -0.25 -3.78
CA LEU A 54 -9.82 -0.95 -3.52
C LEU A 54 -8.64 -0.31 -4.26
N ASN A 55 -8.82 0.07 -5.52
CA ASN A 55 -7.75 0.72 -6.28
C ASN A 55 -7.44 2.12 -5.73
N LYS A 56 -8.47 2.88 -5.33
CA LYS A 56 -8.31 4.21 -4.73
C LYS A 56 -7.50 4.14 -3.42
N GLU A 57 -7.91 3.28 -2.49
CA GLU A 57 -7.22 3.11 -1.19
C GLU A 57 -5.78 2.63 -1.38
N ARG A 58 -5.55 1.70 -2.32
CA ARG A 58 -4.19 1.26 -2.66
C ARG A 58 -3.35 2.39 -3.27
N GLN A 59 -3.96 3.29 -4.03
CA GLN A 59 -3.24 4.42 -4.61
C GLN A 59 -2.82 5.42 -3.52
N GLU A 60 -3.69 5.73 -2.56
CA GLU A 60 -3.37 6.61 -1.43
C GLU A 60 -2.16 6.07 -0.62
N VAL A 61 -2.10 4.75 -0.39
CA VAL A 61 -0.95 4.13 0.27
C VAL A 61 0.32 4.23 -0.57
N ARG A 62 0.25 4.05 -1.89
CA ARG A 62 1.41 4.18 -2.79
C ARG A 62 1.91 5.62 -2.84
N ASP A 63 1.00 6.59 -2.86
CA ASP A 63 1.35 8.01 -2.85
C ASP A 63 2.12 8.37 -1.57
N ARG A 64 1.67 7.87 -0.41
CA ARG A 64 2.38 8.05 0.86
C ARG A 64 3.74 7.34 0.88
N ILE A 65 3.85 6.13 0.32
CA ILE A 65 5.13 5.44 0.16
C ILE A 65 6.11 6.28 -0.65
N ASN A 66 5.68 6.81 -1.79
CA ASN A 66 6.52 7.64 -2.67
C ASN A 66 6.98 8.93 -1.96
N GLU A 67 6.09 9.55 -1.19
CA GLU A 67 6.42 10.73 -0.37
C GLU A 67 7.52 10.40 0.67
N LEU A 68 7.34 9.32 1.43
CA LEU A 68 8.31 8.90 2.45
C LEU A 68 9.66 8.53 1.83
N GLU A 69 9.67 7.82 0.70
CA GLU A 69 10.91 7.48 -0.01
C GLU A 69 11.65 8.73 -0.50
N LEU A 70 10.92 9.76 -0.94
CA LEU A 70 11.51 11.05 -1.33
C LEU A 70 12.11 11.79 -0.15
N LEU A 71 11.42 11.82 0.99
CA LEU A 71 11.91 12.44 2.23
C LEU A 71 13.18 11.75 2.73
N ILE A 72 13.23 10.42 2.74
CA ILE A 72 14.40 9.64 3.16
C ILE A 72 15.60 9.83 2.21
N LYS A 73 15.36 10.03 0.92
CA LYS A 73 16.41 10.15 -0.11
C LYS A 73 16.99 11.57 -0.24
N ASN A 74 16.22 12.58 0.12
CA ASN A 74 16.62 13.99 0.03
C ASN A 74 17.41 14.48 1.26
N GLU A 75 17.72 13.60 2.22
CA GLU A 75 18.63 13.83 3.36
C GLU A 75 20.04 13.29 3.09
#